data_AF-A0A7D5S7V2-F1
#
_entry.id   AF-A0A7D5S7V2-F1
#
_cell.length_a   1.000
_cell.length_b   1.000
_cell.length_c   1.000
_cell.angle_alpha   90.00
_cell.angle_beta   90.00
_cell.angle_gamma   90.00
#
_symmetry.space_group_name_H-M   'P 1'
#
loop_
_entity.id
_entity.type
_entity.pdbx_description
1 polymer ?
#
loop_
_entity_poly.entity_id
_entity_poly.type
_entity_poly.pdbx_seq_one_letter_code
_entity_poly.pdbx_strand_id
1 'polypeptide(L)'
;MKRIFTLIILLLTCKVYAQVQMISTGDISISGYTGIGINGNIIDSGGHIKIAQSGRIWVNGQGVLMGLLSMQDSANLIVDSVHFLPTSELVLHHESSITTTGNLYAAGATDLFENSGIETGGDLLISESDWNLHDSSLIESGENILLEGGTFHPMIMPESSRNRA
;
A
#
# COMPACT_ATOMS: atom_id res chain seq x y z
N MET A 1 26.23 14.69 -44.94
CA MET A 1 25.24 13.61 -45.17
C MET A 1 25.33 12.48 -44.15
N LYS A 2 26.50 11.88 -43.85
CA LYS A 2 26.63 10.81 -42.84
C LYS A 2 26.07 11.16 -41.45
N ARG A 3 26.35 12.36 -40.92
CA ARG A 3 25.90 12.78 -39.58
C ARG A 3 24.38 12.94 -39.42
N ILE A 4 23.68 13.29 -40.51
CA ILE A 4 22.22 13.49 -40.51
C ILE A 4 21.51 12.12 -40.47
N PHE A 5 22.01 11.15 -41.23
CA PHE A 5 21.49 9.78 -41.21
C PHE A 5 21.64 9.12 -39.83
N THR A 6 22.78 9.32 -39.16
CA THR A 6 22.99 8.78 -37.80
C THR A 6 22.03 9.37 -36.77
N LEU A 7 21.74 10.67 -36.85
CA LEU A 7 20.80 11.35 -35.94
C LEU A 7 19.35 10.87 -36.13
N ILE A 8 18.94 10.66 -37.38
CA ILE A 8 17.60 10.15 -37.73
C ILE A 8 17.43 8.70 -37.24
N ILE A 9 18.43 7.85 -37.40
CA ILE A 9 18.39 6.47 -36.88
C ILE A 9 18.34 6.48 -35.35
N LEU A 10 19.15 7.31 -34.68
CA LEU A 10 19.14 7.43 -33.22
C LEU A 10 17.74 7.83 -32.70
N LEU A 11 17.12 8.84 -33.31
CA LEU A 11 15.77 9.31 -32.98
C LEU A 11 14.69 8.26 -33.27
N LEU A 12 14.83 7.44 -34.32
CA LEU A 12 13.91 6.35 -34.66
C LEU A 12 14.07 5.12 -33.75
N THR A 13 15.21 4.95 -33.10
CA THR A 13 15.48 3.85 -32.15
C THR A 13 15.22 4.22 -30.68
N CYS A 14 15.03 5.50 -30.39
CA CYS A 14 14.66 5.94 -29.05
C CYS A 14 13.22 5.55 -28.74
N LYS A 15 13.03 4.41 -28.06
CA LYS A 15 11.79 4.13 -27.33
C LYS A 15 11.67 5.14 -26.19
N VAL A 16 10.75 6.09 -26.34
CA VAL A 16 10.32 6.93 -25.23
C VAL A 16 9.43 6.06 -24.34
N TYR A 17 9.99 5.58 -23.23
CA TYR A 17 9.18 4.99 -22.16
C TYR A 17 8.51 6.14 -21.41
N ALA A 18 7.26 6.45 -21.79
CA ALA A 18 6.44 7.34 -20.99
C ALA A 18 6.01 6.58 -19.73
N GLN A 19 6.55 6.97 -18.58
CA GLN A 19 6.07 6.48 -17.29
C GLN A 19 4.80 7.26 -16.94
N VAL A 20 3.68 6.55 -16.73
CA VAL A 20 2.41 7.18 -16.33
C VAL A 20 2.43 7.29 -14.82
N GLN A 21 2.52 8.52 -14.30
CA GLN A 21 2.40 8.78 -12.87
C GLN A 21 0.96 9.20 -12.56
N MET A 22 0.38 8.58 -11.53
CA MET A 22 -0.85 9.08 -10.95
C MET A 22 -0.45 10.08 -9.86
N ILE A 23 -0.73 11.35 -10.11
CA ILE A 23 -0.55 12.44 -9.14
C ILE A 23 -1.92 12.93 -8.76
N SER A 24 -2.26 12.85 -7.47
CA SER A 24 -3.49 13.43 -6.94
C SER A 24 -3.16 14.43 -5.83
N THR A 25 -3.95 15.50 -5.79
CA THR A 25 -3.96 16.50 -4.71
C THR A 25 -5.33 16.51 -4.00
N GLY A 26 -6.19 15.53 -4.27
CA GLY A 26 -7.54 15.40 -3.74
C GLY A 26 -7.98 13.93 -3.67
N ASP A 27 -9.22 13.68 -3.27
CA ASP A 27 -9.67 12.32 -2.98
C ASP A 27 -9.74 11.42 -4.22
N ILE A 28 -9.20 10.21 -4.11
CA ILE A 28 -9.34 9.14 -5.08
C ILE A 28 -10.27 8.09 -4.49
N SER A 29 -11.50 7.99 -5.01
CA SER A 29 -12.44 6.95 -4.62
C SER A 29 -12.56 5.90 -5.71
N ILE A 30 -12.28 4.65 -5.34
CA ILE A 30 -12.41 3.49 -6.23
C ILE A 30 -13.52 2.62 -5.67
N SER A 31 -14.65 2.63 -6.36
CA SER A 31 -15.87 1.90 -5.97
C SER A 31 -16.57 1.38 -7.22
N GLY A 32 -17.07 0.14 -7.19
CA GLY A 32 -17.82 -0.45 -8.31
C GLY A 32 -16.96 -0.90 -9.51
N TYR A 33 -15.64 -0.96 -9.35
CA TYR A 33 -14.70 -1.47 -10.35
C TYR A 33 -13.97 -2.69 -9.80
N THR A 34 -13.73 -3.69 -10.64
CA THR A 34 -12.99 -4.91 -10.26
C THR A 34 -11.49 -4.64 -10.06
N GLY A 35 -10.96 -3.56 -10.64
CA GLY A 35 -9.64 -3.06 -10.30
C GLY A 35 -9.12 -1.92 -11.20
N ILE A 36 -8.00 -1.34 -10.79
CA ILE A 36 -7.27 -0.27 -11.48
C ILE A 36 -5.79 -0.67 -11.57
N GLY A 37 -5.22 -0.61 -12.77
CA GLY A 37 -3.80 -0.82 -13.02
C GLY A 37 -3.09 0.49 -13.32
N ILE A 38 -2.00 0.77 -12.61
CA ILE A 38 -1.15 1.95 -12.80
C ILE A 38 0.25 1.46 -13.18
N ASN A 39 0.71 1.83 -14.37
CA ASN A 39 2.06 1.50 -14.85
C ASN A 39 2.99 2.69 -14.64
N GLY A 40 3.50 2.80 -13.41
CA GLY A 40 4.32 3.88 -12.90
C GLY A 40 4.09 4.11 -11.41
N ASN A 41 4.37 5.31 -10.93
CA ASN A 41 4.32 5.62 -9.50
C ASN A 41 2.96 6.24 -9.12
N ILE A 42 2.54 6.02 -7.86
CA ILE A 42 1.52 6.84 -7.22
C ILE A 42 2.23 7.86 -6.34
N ILE A 43 1.89 9.13 -6.54
CA ILE A 43 2.30 10.23 -5.66
C ILE A 43 1.02 10.94 -5.23
N ASP A 44 0.59 10.69 -4.00
CA ASP A 44 -0.48 11.48 -3.37
C ASP A 44 0.15 12.59 -2.54
N SER A 45 -0.38 13.81 -2.61
CA SER A 45 0.15 14.98 -1.90
C SER A 45 -0.82 15.56 -0.85
N GLY A 46 -1.75 14.76 -0.34
CA GLY A 46 -2.62 15.12 0.78
C GLY A 46 -4.11 14.80 0.61
N GLY A 47 -4.49 13.97 -0.38
CA GLY A 47 -5.86 13.50 -0.56
C GLY A 47 -6.19 12.27 0.30
N HIS A 48 -7.44 11.81 0.26
CA HIS A 48 -7.81 10.49 0.79
C HIS A 48 -7.95 9.49 -0.37
N ILE A 49 -7.20 8.40 -0.33
CA ILE A 49 -7.41 7.25 -1.20
C ILE A 49 -8.34 6.27 -0.48
N LYS A 50 -9.55 6.14 -0.99
CA LYS A 50 -10.53 5.16 -0.50
C LYS A 50 -10.73 4.06 -1.53
N ILE A 51 -10.47 2.82 -1.11
CA ILE A 51 -10.72 1.62 -1.91
C ILE A 51 -11.88 0.86 -1.27
N ALA A 52 -13.03 0.84 -1.93
CA ALA A 52 -14.23 0.17 -1.45
C ALA A 52 -14.64 -0.98 -2.39
N GLN A 53 -15.16 -2.08 -1.81
CA GLN A 53 -15.66 -3.30 -2.44
C GLN A 53 -14.70 -4.01 -3.39
N SER A 54 -14.15 -5.18 -2.98
CA SER A 54 -13.53 -6.21 -3.85
C SER A 54 -12.49 -5.68 -4.85
N GLY A 55 -12.07 -4.44 -4.67
CA GLY A 55 -11.35 -3.65 -5.65
C GLY A 55 -9.87 -3.97 -5.53
N ARG A 56 -9.23 -4.13 -6.67
CA ARG A 56 -7.79 -4.34 -6.72
C ARG A 56 -7.10 -3.11 -7.30
N ILE A 57 -6.08 -2.60 -6.63
CA ILE A 57 -5.13 -1.69 -7.27
C ILE A 57 -3.84 -2.46 -7.51
N TRP A 58 -3.34 -2.43 -8.74
CA TRP A 58 -2.00 -2.87 -9.07
C TRP A 58 -1.15 -1.68 -9.52
N VAL A 59 -0.04 -1.44 -8.84
CA VAL A 59 0.94 -0.40 -9.17
C VAL A 59 2.25 -1.07 -9.54
N ASN A 60 2.68 -0.94 -10.79
CA ASN A 60 3.99 -1.40 -11.24
C ASN A 60 5.00 -0.25 -11.11
N GLY A 61 5.38 0.03 -9.87
CA GLY A 61 6.19 1.17 -9.48
C GLY A 61 6.14 1.42 -7.98
N GLN A 62 6.76 2.52 -7.55
CA GLN A 62 6.80 2.91 -6.14
C GLN A 62 5.63 3.82 -5.78
N GLY A 63 5.11 3.70 -4.57
CA GLY A 63 4.11 4.60 -3.99
C GLY A 63 4.73 5.51 -2.94
N VAL A 64 4.52 6.82 -3.06
CA VAL A 64 4.63 7.76 -1.93
C VAL A 64 3.24 8.30 -1.67
N LEU A 65 2.69 7.97 -0.51
CA LEU A 65 1.31 8.31 -0.17
C LEU A 65 1.33 9.35 0.96
N MET A 66 0.87 10.56 0.65
CA MET A 66 0.63 11.62 1.62
C MET A 66 -0.88 11.76 1.83
N GLY A 67 -1.37 11.48 3.04
CA GLY A 67 -2.80 11.52 3.37
C GLY A 67 -3.32 10.20 3.93
N LEU A 68 -4.62 9.92 3.78
CA LEU A 68 -5.26 8.70 4.31
C LEU A 68 -5.43 7.65 3.20
N LEU A 69 -4.89 6.44 3.40
CA LEU A 69 -5.31 5.25 2.67
C LEU A 69 -6.27 4.44 3.54
N SER A 70 -7.52 4.31 3.10
CA SER A 70 -8.53 3.48 3.77
C SER A 70 -9.03 2.38 2.82
N MET A 71 -8.89 1.13 3.26
CA MET A 71 -9.25 -0.06 2.48
C MET A 71 -10.32 -0.87 3.20
N GLN A 72 -11.40 -1.20 2.51
CA GLN A 72 -12.57 -1.91 3.08
C GLN A 72 -13.00 -3.09 2.21
N ASP A 73 -13.76 -4.02 2.78
CA ASP A 73 -14.48 -5.11 2.08
C ASP A 73 -13.58 -5.96 1.16
N SER A 74 -12.53 -6.56 1.74
CA SER A 74 -11.58 -7.44 1.05
C SER A 74 -10.81 -6.78 -0.12
N ALA A 75 -10.65 -5.46 -0.07
CA ALA A 75 -9.84 -4.70 -1.03
C ALA A 75 -8.36 -5.11 -0.96
N ASN A 76 -7.68 -5.13 -2.11
CA ASN A 76 -6.28 -5.53 -2.21
C ASN A 76 -5.45 -4.49 -2.96
N LEU A 77 -4.33 -4.08 -2.37
CA LEU A 77 -3.34 -3.19 -2.98
C LEU A 77 -2.07 -3.97 -3.23
N ILE A 78 -1.64 -4.04 -4.49
CA ILE A 78 -0.38 -4.67 -4.89
C ILE A 78 0.52 -3.60 -5.49
N VAL A 79 1.70 -3.40 -4.92
CA VAL A 79 2.64 -2.32 -5.28
C VAL A 79 4.09 -2.79 -5.09
N ASP A 80 5.06 -2.27 -5.83
CA ASP A 80 6.44 -2.75 -5.64
C ASP A 80 7.01 -2.34 -4.28
N SER A 81 6.89 -1.07 -3.91
CA SER A 81 7.23 -0.58 -2.57
C SER A 81 6.37 0.63 -2.26
N VAL A 82 6.06 0.85 -0.99
CA VAL A 82 5.23 1.98 -0.56
C VAL A 82 5.81 2.65 0.68
N HIS A 83 5.76 3.97 0.67
CA HIS A 83 6.20 4.82 1.77
C HIS A 83 5.05 5.76 2.14
N PHE A 84 4.49 5.58 3.34
CA PHE A 84 3.56 6.52 3.97
C PHE A 84 4.37 7.48 4.84
N LEU A 85 4.24 8.78 4.56
CA LEU A 85 4.93 9.81 5.33
C LEU A 85 4.37 9.91 6.76
N PRO A 86 5.09 10.55 7.71
CA PRO A 86 4.61 10.68 9.10
C PRO A 86 3.24 11.36 9.26
N THR A 87 2.84 12.21 8.30
CA THR A 87 1.54 12.89 8.29
C THR A 87 0.42 12.07 7.64
N SER A 88 0.71 10.84 7.21
CA SER A 88 -0.25 9.97 6.54
C SER A 88 -0.97 9.06 7.54
N GLU A 89 -2.06 8.45 7.11
CA GLU A 89 -2.79 7.43 7.86
C GLU A 89 -3.00 6.20 6.98
N LEU A 90 -2.73 5.01 7.53
CA LEU A 90 -2.98 3.72 6.90
C LEU A 90 -4.05 2.97 7.69
N VAL A 91 -5.20 2.72 7.07
CA VAL A 91 -6.32 2.03 7.72
C VAL A 91 -6.76 0.84 6.86
N LEU A 92 -6.48 -0.37 7.35
CA LEU A 92 -6.90 -1.62 6.71
C LEU A 92 -8.04 -2.27 7.50
N HIS A 93 -9.24 -2.27 6.91
CA HIS A 93 -10.42 -2.93 7.49
C HIS A 93 -10.49 -4.42 7.12
N HIS A 94 -11.58 -5.09 7.53
CA HIS A 94 -11.76 -6.53 7.43
C HIS A 94 -11.42 -7.11 6.06
N GLU A 95 -10.59 -8.16 6.07
CA GLU A 95 -10.11 -8.91 4.90
C GLU A 95 -9.33 -8.11 3.85
N SER A 96 -9.03 -6.83 4.11
CA SER A 96 -8.24 -6.02 3.17
C SER A 96 -6.75 -6.29 3.31
N SER A 97 -6.00 -6.22 2.21
CA SER A 97 -4.56 -6.50 2.26
C SER A 97 -3.70 -5.57 1.41
N ILE A 98 -2.47 -5.35 1.87
CA ILE A 98 -1.39 -4.76 1.08
C ILE A 98 -0.34 -5.84 0.83
N THR A 99 0.00 -6.07 -0.43
CA THR A 99 1.11 -6.94 -0.83
C THR A 99 2.16 -6.10 -1.55
N THR A 100 3.42 -6.20 -1.12
CA THR A 100 4.54 -5.53 -1.79
C THR A 100 5.64 -6.49 -2.19
N THR A 101 6.33 -6.23 -3.32
CA THR A 101 7.49 -7.04 -3.74
C THR A 101 8.81 -6.56 -3.11
N GLY A 102 8.82 -5.33 -2.59
CA GLY A 102 9.92 -4.70 -1.87
C GLY A 102 9.47 -4.23 -0.50
N ASN A 103 9.81 -2.98 -0.13
CA ASN A 103 9.63 -2.50 1.23
C ASN A 103 8.27 -1.80 1.43
N LEU A 104 7.72 -1.95 2.65
CA LEU A 104 6.64 -1.10 3.15
C LEU A 104 7.15 -0.30 4.34
N TYR A 105 7.04 1.03 4.24
CA TYR A 105 7.32 1.94 5.33
C TYR A 105 6.06 2.74 5.68
N ALA A 106 5.57 2.56 6.90
CA ALA A 106 4.44 3.31 7.43
C ALA A 106 4.87 4.16 8.63
N ALA A 107 5.16 5.44 8.39
CA ALA A 107 5.56 6.38 9.46
C ALA A 107 4.38 7.09 10.14
N GLY A 108 3.20 7.01 9.55
CA GLY A 108 1.97 7.65 10.01
C GLY A 108 1.06 6.69 10.77
N ALA A 109 -0.04 7.18 11.34
CA ALA A 109 -0.97 6.36 12.13
C ALA A 109 -1.42 5.14 11.33
N THR A 110 -1.38 3.96 11.95
CA THR A 110 -1.61 2.69 11.25
C THR A 110 -2.58 1.80 12.02
N ASP A 111 -3.80 1.64 11.51
CA ASP A 111 -4.83 0.79 12.12
C ASP A 111 -5.10 -0.44 11.23
N LEU A 112 -4.85 -1.61 11.80
CA LEU A 112 -5.00 -2.91 11.14
C LEU A 112 -6.09 -3.72 11.85
N PHE A 113 -7.29 -3.78 11.27
CA PHE A 113 -8.46 -4.45 11.84
C PHE A 113 -8.48 -5.95 11.50
N GLU A 114 -9.35 -6.68 12.19
CA GLU A 114 -9.53 -8.14 12.08
C GLU A 114 -9.49 -8.67 10.64
N ASN A 115 -8.65 -9.67 10.38
CA ASN A 115 -8.40 -10.32 9.08
C ASN A 115 -7.78 -9.43 8.00
N SER A 116 -7.28 -8.23 8.33
CA SER A 116 -6.45 -7.46 7.40
C SER A 116 -5.03 -8.03 7.29
N GLY A 117 -4.34 -7.76 6.18
CA GLY A 117 -3.02 -8.34 5.92
C GLY A 117 -2.00 -7.34 5.37
N ILE A 118 -0.76 -7.46 5.82
CA ILE A 118 0.41 -6.87 5.14
C ILE A 118 1.40 -7.99 4.82
N GLU A 119 1.75 -8.11 3.54
CA GLU A 119 2.82 -8.98 3.07
C GLU A 119 3.85 -8.13 2.31
N THR A 120 5.13 -8.29 2.64
CA THR A 120 6.22 -7.56 1.98
C THR A 120 7.30 -8.52 1.50
N GLY A 121 7.87 -8.25 0.32
CA GLY A 121 9.02 -9.01 -0.19
C GLY A 121 10.35 -8.52 0.39
N GLY A 122 10.39 -7.28 0.88
CA GLY A 122 11.53 -6.68 1.58
C GLY A 122 11.21 -6.37 3.05
N ASP A 123 11.72 -5.25 3.55
CA ASP A 123 11.51 -4.82 4.93
C ASP A 123 10.09 -4.26 5.16
N LEU A 124 9.52 -4.60 6.31
CA LEU A 124 8.36 -3.94 6.89
C LEU A 124 8.80 -3.07 8.08
N LEU A 125 8.55 -1.76 7.97
CA LEU A 125 8.81 -0.81 9.05
C LEU A 125 7.55 0.02 9.32
N ILE A 126 7.00 -0.13 10.52
CA ILE A 126 5.92 0.71 11.06
C ILE A 126 6.52 1.49 12.24
N SER A 127 6.77 2.78 12.04
CA SER A 127 7.56 3.60 12.97
C SER A 127 6.86 4.91 13.32
N GLU A 128 7.19 5.48 14.48
CA GLU A 128 6.84 6.85 14.90
C GLU A 128 5.34 7.16 15.07
N SER A 129 4.46 6.17 14.96
CA SER A 129 3.02 6.35 14.98
C SER A 129 2.29 5.42 15.93
N ASP A 130 1.17 5.89 16.48
CA ASP A 130 0.20 5.09 17.22
C ASP A 130 -0.39 4.05 16.25
N TRP A 131 0.24 2.88 16.15
CA TRP A 131 -0.34 1.77 15.41
C TRP A 131 -1.22 0.91 16.31
N ASN A 132 -2.35 0.44 15.79
CA ASN A 132 -3.21 -0.53 16.46
C ASN A 132 -3.30 -1.80 15.60
N LEU A 133 -2.75 -2.90 16.12
CA LEU A 133 -2.87 -4.21 15.50
C LEU A 133 -3.93 -5.01 16.24
N HIS A 134 -5.01 -5.36 15.54
CA HIS A 134 -6.03 -6.25 16.08
C HIS A 134 -5.62 -7.72 15.84
N ASP A 135 -5.86 -8.60 16.81
CA ASP A 135 -5.30 -9.97 16.91
C ASP A 135 -5.48 -10.89 15.68
N SER A 136 -6.40 -10.54 14.79
CA SER A 136 -6.70 -11.29 13.58
C SER A 136 -6.03 -10.73 12.32
N SER A 137 -5.14 -9.75 12.46
CA SER A 137 -4.34 -9.24 11.34
C SER A 137 -3.10 -10.08 11.06
N LEU A 138 -2.82 -10.33 9.79
CA LEU A 138 -1.66 -11.08 9.31
C LEU A 138 -0.54 -10.13 8.88
N ILE A 139 0.67 -10.32 9.40
CA ILE A 139 1.84 -9.53 9.01
C ILE A 139 2.98 -10.47 8.65
N GLU A 140 3.47 -10.35 7.41
CA GLU A 140 4.60 -11.11 6.89
C GLU A 140 5.60 -10.20 6.16
N SER A 141 6.88 -10.54 6.27
CA SER A 141 7.96 -9.83 5.59
C SER A 141 9.00 -10.82 5.06
N GLY A 142 9.52 -10.53 3.88
CA GLY A 142 10.59 -11.30 3.24
C GLY A 142 11.96 -11.06 3.87
N GLU A 143 12.14 -9.93 4.54
CA GLU A 143 13.38 -9.57 5.23
C GLU A 143 13.11 -9.28 6.71
N ASN A 144 13.06 -8.00 7.13
CA ASN A 144 12.92 -7.62 8.54
C ASN A 144 11.56 -6.99 8.86
N ILE A 145 11.08 -7.24 10.08
CA ILE A 145 9.92 -6.55 10.67
C ILE A 145 10.41 -5.67 11.82
N LEU A 146 10.15 -4.36 11.74
CA LEU A 146 10.36 -3.42 12.83
C LEU A 146 9.05 -2.66 13.11
N LEU A 147 8.52 -2.85 14.31
CA LEU A 147 7.31 -2.19 14.82
C LEU A 147 7.69 -1.35 16.04
N GLU A 148 7.50 -0.04 15.97
CA GLU A 148 7.84 0.89 17.04
C GLU A 148 6.61 1.70 17.46
N GLY A 149 6.44 1.94 18.77
CA GLY A 149 5.51 2.96 19.29
C GLY A 149 4.03 2.59 19.45
N GLY A 150 3.53 1.47 18.90
CA GLY A 150 2.10 1.14 18.92
C GLY A 150 1.64 0.06 19.91
N THR A 151 0.38 -0.35 19.76
CA THR A 151 -0.36 -1.24 20.68
C THR A 151 -0.94 -2.45 19.95
N PHE A 152 -0.70 -3.62 20.54
CA PHE A 152 -1.34 -4.87 20.14
C PHE A 152 -2.65 -5.08 20.93
N HIS A 153 -3.75 -5.33 20.22
CA HIS A 153 -5.07 -5.57 20.81
C HIS A 153 -5.45 -7.05 20.67
N PRO A 154 -5.17 -7.86 21.70
CA PRO A 154 -5.46 -9.29 21.64
C PRO A 154 -6.97 -9.58 21.60
N MET A 155 -7.32 -10.67 20.93
CA MET A 155 -8.65 -11.23 20.80
C MET A 155 -9.02 -11.71 22.18
N ILE A 156 -9.91 -10.96 22.82
CA ILE A 156 -10.50 -11.38 24.08
C ILE A 156 -11.41 -12.57 23.75
N MET A 157 -10.86 -13.78 23.90
CA MET A 157 -11.65 -15.00 23.81
C MET A 157 -12.83 -14.89 24.79
N PRO A 158 -14.08 -15.01 24.33
CA PRO A 158 -15.23 -14.92 25.23
C PRO A 158 -15.12 -16.02 26.29
N GLU A 159 -15.34 -15.66 27.57
CA GLU A 159 -15.19 -16.53 28.74
C GLU A 159 -15.86 -17.90 28.61
N SER A 160 -16.91 -18.01 27.78
CA SER A 160 -17.62 -19.26 27.46
C SER A 160 -16.74 -20.32 26.78
N SER A 161 -15.58 -19.94 26.23
CA SER A 161 -14.61 -20.83 25.58
C SER A 161 -13.45 -21.26 26.49
N ARG A 162 -13.18 -20.55 27.60
CA ARG A 162 -12.14 -20.95 28.58
C ARG A 162 -12.54 -22.15 29.45
N ASN A 163 -13.84 -22.35 29.68
CA ASN A 163 -14.35 -23.41 30.56
C ASN A 163 -14.62 -24.75 29.83
N ARG A 164 -14.10 -24.94 28.61
CA ARG A 164 -14.26 -26.18 27.83
C ARG A 164 -12.95 -26.94 27.55
N ALA A 165 -11.84 -26.53 28.18
CA ALA A 165 -10.55 -27.25 28.11
C ALA A 165 -10.33 -28.10 29.36
#